data_AF-A0A7W6T585-F1
#
_entry.id   AF-A0A7W6T585-F1
#
_cell.length_a   1.000
_cell.length_b   1.000
_cell.length_c   1.000
_cell.angle_alpha   90.00
_cell.angle_beta   90.00
_cell.angle_gamma   90.00
#
_symmetry.space_group_name_H-M   'P 1'
#
loop_
_entity.id
_entity.type
_entity.pdbx_description
1 polymer ?
#
loop_
_entity_poly.entity_id
_entity_poly.type
_entity_poly.pdbx_seq_one_letter_code
_entity_poly.pdbx_strand_id
1 'polypeptide(L)'
;MAVQPLRNERRPLKPLQPWTQPANTTKYKVRTGETWFTLAARNHHQYSEHDIIWINFRLSPLDRFYTDQVNWYLREYVGCRHSLDGGRNWAFTDDADPGYIFLPDPMYYQDAIAITGTKGVGVVSAPGYSDQNAYDVISKALDVYGIADMGISMSEIPLGALAEGGMIAVGTLATLVGPFVALGAPYNDALQYKSRRHFFGAFCSSFVMQADGWSSATVSDFYPPLAYPPLDNVFPEKRETFRKLHNFGLRLGRLQGSRLNTVDKKSLFLLLRGRLSDADSRYWNGDAKEWSVRKKKDYYDLLGAILLKLMLENDLKIKLR
;
A
#
# COMPACT_ATOMS: atom_id res chain seq x y z
N MET A 1 0.00 25.10 -30.18
CA MET A 1 1.23 25.69 -29.58
C MET A 1 2.00 24.56 -28.91
N ALA A 2 3.32 24.53 -29.05
CA ALA A 2 4.13 23.52 -28.36
C ALA A 2 4.07 23.75 -26.85
N VAL A 3 3.79 22.69 -26.07
CA VAL A 3 3.76 22.75 -24.61
C VAL A 3 5.20 22.87 -24.10
N GLN A 4 5.42 23.79 -23.15
CA GLN A 4 6.74 23.94 -22.55
C GLN A 4 7.09 22.69 -21.73
N PRO A 5 8.32 22.15 -21.84
CA PRO A 5 8.78 21.07 -20.99
C PRO A 5 8.75 21.44 -19.50
N LEU A 6 8.49 20.47 -18.63
CA LEU A 6 8.71 20.62 -17.19
C LEU A 6 10.19 20.83 -16.90
N ARG A 7 10.47 21.51 -15.78
CA ARG A 7 11.84 21.85 -15.38
C ARG A 7 12.73 20.63 -15.14
N ASN A 8 12.14 19.52 -14.74
CA ASN A 8 12.79 18.24 -14.46
C ASN A 8 12.56 17.22 -15.60
N GLU A 9 12.24 17.65 -16.81
CA GLU A 9 12.26 16.72 -17.95
C GLU A 9 13.68 16.48 -18.43
N ARG A 10 13.97 15.22 -18.76
CA ARG A 10 15.25 14.85 -19.38
C ARG A 10 15.04 13.87 -20.51
N ARG A 11 15.46 14.26 -21.71
CA ARG A 11 15.49 13.35 -22.85
C ARG A 11 16.44 12.17 -22.56
N PRO A 12 16.00 10.91 -22.73
CA PRO A 12 16.89 9.75 -22.66
C PRO A 12 18.03 9.84 -23.67
N LEU A 13 19.20 9.28 -23.35
CA LEU A 13 20.35 9.28 -24.26
C LEU A 13 20.06 8.51 -25.57
N LYS A 14 19.25 7.46 -25.47
CA LYS A 14 18.78 6.65 -26.60
C LYS A 14 17.26 6.53 -26.51
N PRO A 15 16.49 7.53 -26.97
CA PRO A 15 15.04 7.48 -26.95
C PRO A 15 14.52 6.30 -27.77
N LEU A 16 13.48 5.64 -27.27
CA LEU A 16 12.85 4.51 -27.93
C LEU A 16 12.15 4.97 -29.23
N GLN A 17 12.76 4.73 -30.39
CA GLN A 17 12.24 5.17 -31.69
C GLN A 17 12.34 4.02 -32.70
N PRO A 18 11.25 3.65 -33.41
CA PRO A 18 9.89 4.17 -33.25
C PRO A 18 9.21 3.67 -31.96
N TRP A 19 8.27 4.46 -31.42
CA TRP A 19 7.42 4.04 -30.30
C TRP A 19 6.28 3.14 -30.80
N THR A 20 6.59 1.86 -30.97
CA THR A 20 5.66 0.86 -31.48
C THR A 20 5.02 0.05 -30.36
N GLN A 21 3.79 -0.38 -30.56
CA GLN A 21 3.08 -1.29 -29.64
C GLN A 21 3.87 -2.57 -29.40
N PRO A 22 4.25 -2.89 -28.15
CA PRO A 22 4.87 -4.17 -27.82
C PRO A 22 3.92 -5.35 -28.05
N ALA A 23 4.46 -6.54 -28.28
CA ALA A 23 3.67 -7.76 -28.32
C ALA A 23 2.93 -8.01 -27.00
N ASN A 24 1.75 -8.65 -27.06
CA ASN A 24 0.89 -8.98 -25.92
C ASN A 24 0.47 -7.76 -25.09
N THR A 25 0.24 -6.64 -25.78
CA THR A 25 -0.29 -5.43 -25.15
C THR A 25 -1.46 -4.90 -25.96
N THR A 26 -2.36 -4.19 -25.29
CA THR A 26 -3.46 -3.45 -25.90
C THR A 26 -3.22 -1.95 -25.75
N LYS A 27 -3.47 -1.22 -26.84
CA LYS A 27 -3.45 0.24 -26.85
C LYS A 27 -4.60 0.79 -26.00
N TYR A 28 -4.27 1.59 -25.00
CA TYR A 28 -5.22 2.12 -24.03
C TYR A 28 -5.21 3.65 -24.01
N LYS A 29 -6.37 4.29 -24.19
CA LYS A 29 -6.53 5.74 -24.09
C LYS A 29 -6.58 6.15 -22.61
N VAL A 30 -5.58 6.92 -22.18
CA VAL A 30 -5.50 7.42 -20.80
C VAL A 30 -6.58 8.46 -20.53
N ARG A 31 -7.03 8.54 -19.27
CA ARG A 31 -8.07 9.47 -18.81
C ARG A 31 -7.59 10.41 -17.72
N THR A 32 -8.28 11.53 -17.56
CA THR A 32 -8.03 12.46 -16.46
C THR A 32 -8.16 11.77 -15.10
N GLY A 33 -7.14 11.92 -14.26
CA GLY A 33 -7.09 11.35 -12.91
C GLY A 33 -6.54 9.93 -12.84
N GLU A 34 -6.24 9.30 -13.98
CA GLU A 34 -5.49 8.05 -13.98
C GLU A 34 -4.02 8.29 -13.64
N THR A 35 -3.41 7.28 -13.04
CA THR A 35 -1.98 7.19 -12.74
C THR A 35 -1.45 5.82 -13.17
N TRP A 36 -0.14 5.68 -13.32
CA TRP A 36 0.48 4.37 -13.57
C TRP A 36 0.03 3.30 -12.59
N PHE A 37 -0.14 3.69 -11.32
CA PHE A 37 -0.63 2.81 -10.27
C PHE A 37 -2.08 2.35 -10.51
N THR A 38 -3.00 3.28 -10.82
CA THR A 38 -4.40 2.89 -11.09
C THR A 38 -4.53 2.02 -12.34
N LEU A 39 -3.61 2.16 -13.29
CA LEU A 39 -3.56 1.36 -14.51
C LEU A 39 -2.99 -0.04 -14.24
N ALA A 40 -1.97 -0.14 -13.38
CA ALA A 40 -1.42 -1.40 -12.88
C ALA A 40 -2.47 -2.25 -12.16
N ALA A 41 -3.34 -1.62 -11.39
CA ALA A 41 -4.42 -2.30 -10.67
C ALA A 41 -5.44 -3.01 -11.59
N ARG A 42 -5.56 -2.62 -12.86
CA ARG A 42 -6.58 -3.17 -13.78
C ARG A 42 -6.38 -4.62 -14.16
N ASN A 43 -5.15 -5.12 -14.11
CA ASN A 43 -4.82 -6.51 -14.43
C ASN A 43 -4.70 -7.34 -13.15
N HIS A 44 -5.64 -7.20 -12.21
CA HIS A 44 -5.61 -7.87 -10.90
C HIS A 44 -4.28 -7.68 -10.14
N HIS A 45 -3.64 -6.53 -10.30
CA HIS A 45 -2.32 -6.20 -9.72
C HIS A 45 -1.19 -7.19 -10.11
N GLN A 46 -1.32 -7.89 -11.24
CA GLN A 46 -0.25 -8.75 -11.75
C GLN A 46 0.99 -7.95 -12.19
N TYR A 47 0.82 -6.66 -12.49
CA TYR A 47 1.88 -5.76 -12.93
C TYR A 47 1.95 -4.57 -11.98
N SER A 48 3.16 -4.11 -11.67
CA SER A 48 3.42 -2.85 -10.97
C SER A 48 3.40 -1.65 -11.92
N GLU A 49 3.38 -0.44 -11.37
CA GLU A 49 3.56 0.80 -12.12
C GLU A 49 4.87 0.80 -12.94
N HIS A 50 5.92 0.20 -12.39
CA HIS A 50 7.23 0.10 -13.02
C HIS A 50 7.22 -0.87 -14.21
N ASP A 51 6.45 -1.95 -14.12
CA ASP A 51 6.28 -2.88 -15.23
C ASP A 51 5.57 -2.21 -16.41
N ILE A 52 4.53 -1.41 -16.14
CA ILE A 52 3.83 -0.66 -17.19
C ILE A 52 4.77 0.37 -17.82
N ILE A 53 5.54 1.11 -17.01
CA ILE A 53 6.52 2.09 -17.52
C ILE A 53 7.59 1.39 -18.37
N TRP A 54 8.09 0.24 -17.92
CA TRP A 54 9.04 -0.58 -18.68
C TRP A 54 8.47 -1.03 -20.02
N ILE A 55 7.22 -1.52 -20.04
CA ILE A 55 6.54 -1.93 -21.27
C ILE A 55 6.44 -0.77 -22.27
N ASN A 56 6.11 0.42 -21.78
CA ASN A 56 5.89 1.59 -22.63
C ASN A 56 7.20 2.24 -23.10
N PHE A 57 8.19 2.36 -22.23
CA PHE A 57 9.34 3.25 -22.43
C PHE A 57 10.70 2.56 -22.26
N ARG A 58 10.72 1.29 -21.87
CA ARG A 58 11.95 0.51 -21.56
C ARG A 58 12.84 1.20 -20.52
N LEU A 59 12.20 1.84 -19.53
CA LEU A 59 12.88 2.47 -18.40
C LEU A 59 12.70 1.62 -17.13
N SER A 60 13.79 1.41 -16.42
CA SER A 60 13.85 0.75 -15.11
C SER A 60 14.02 1.79 -14.00
N PRO A 61 13.46 1.57 -12.79
CA PRO A 61 13.71 2.46 -11.64
C PRO A 61 15.18 2.64 -11.28
N LEU A 62 16.06 1.74 -11.75
CA LEU A 62 17.51 1.82 -11.57
C LEU A 62 18.18 2.78 -12.57
N ASP A 63 17.47 3.23 -13.61
CA ASP A 63 17.99 4.16 -14.59
C ASP A 63 18.19 5.55 -13.99
N ARG A 64 19.34 6.14 -14.30
CA ARG A 64 19.66 7.50 -13.86
C ARG A 64 18.66 8.49 -14.47
N PHE A 65 18.02 9.30 -13.64
CA PHE A 65 16.96 10.25 -14.05
C PHE A 65 15.69 9.55 -14.55
N TYR A 66 15.36 8.37 -14.01
CA TYR A 66 14.16 7.61 -14.35
C TYR A 66 12.89 8.48 -14.45
N THR A 67 12.57 9.24 -13.41
CA THR A 67 11.35 10.08 -13.37
C THR A 67 11.38 11.19 -14.43
N ASP A 68 12.52 11.86 -14.58
CA ASP A 68 12.73 12.92 -15.57
C ASP A 68 12.54 12.42 -17.01
N GLN A 69 12.99 11.19 -17.26
CA GLN A 69 12.87 10.51 -18.55
C GLN A 69 11.44 10.03 -18.81
N VAL A 70 10.75 9.53 -17.78
CA VAL A 70 9.31 9.21 -17.86
C VAL A 70 8.52 10.45 -18.23
N ASN A 71 8.79 11.60 -17.59
CA ASN A 71 8.14 12.86 -17.95
C ASN A 71 8.41 13.26 -19.40
N TRP A 72 9.64 13.09 -19.88
CA TRP A 72 9.95 13.37 -21.28
C TRP A 72 9.11 12.50 -22.24
N TYR A 73 8.98 11.20 -21.96
CA TYR A 73 8.14 10.31 -22.77
C TYR A 73 6.64 10.61 -22.66
N LEU A 74 6.15 10.99 -21.47
CA LEU A 74 4.76 11.40 -21.29
C LEU A 74 4.42 12.61 -22.16
N ARG A 75 5.31 13.60 -22.25
CA ARG A 75 5.11 14.76 -23.14
C ARG A 75 5.26 14.37 -24.62
N GLU A 76 6.33 13.66 -24.95
CA GLU A 76 6.73 13.45 -26.34
C GLU A 76 5.86 12.39 -27.03
N TYR A 77 5.52 11.31 -26.33
CA TYR A 77 4.89 10.12 -26.93
C TYR A 77 3.42 10.02 -26.55
N VAL A 78 3.10 10.17 -25.27
CA VAL A 78 1.70 10.15 -24.81
C VAL A 78 1.01 11.47 -25.14
N GLY A 79 1.76 12.57 -25.22
CA GLY A 79 1.21 13.89 -25.54
C GLY A 79 0.54 14.58 -24.36
N CYS A 80 0.95 14.25 -23.13
CA CYS A 80 0.47 14.90 -21.92
C CYS A 80 0.85 16.39 -21.91
N ARG A 81 -0.10 17.25 -21.52
CA ARG A 81 0.04 18.71 -21.57
C ARG A 81 -0.18 19.42 -20.25
N HIS A 82 -0.63 18.69 -19.23
CA HIS A 82 -0.96 19.23 -17.91
C HIS A 82 -0.24 18.50 -16.80
N SER A 83 0.10 19.24 -15.76
CA SER A 83 0.62 18.69 -14.51
C SER A 83 -0.39 18.99 -13.41
N LEU A 84 -0.69 17.98 -12.58
CA LEU A 84 -1.60 18.10 -11.43
C LEU A 84 -0.83 18.25 -10.10
N ASP A 85 0.50 18.31 -10.15
CA ASP A 85 1.39 18.34 -8.98
C ASP A 85 2.32 19.56 -8.94
N GLY A 86 1.89 20.65 -9.60
CA GLY A 86 2.63 21.92 -9.61
C GLY A 86 3.85 21.91 -10.53
N GLY A 87 3.80 21.14 -11.62
CA GLY A 87 4.83 21.12 -12.66
C GLY A 87 5.98 20.15 -12.38
N ARG A 88 5.78 19.13 -11.53
CA ARG A 88 6.82 18.13 -11.24
C ARG A 88 6.67 16.89 -12.10
N ASN A 89 5.45 16.48 -12.42
CA ASN A 89 5.17 15.37 -13.32
C ASN A 89 4.04 15.70 -14.28
N TRP A 90 4.10 15.13 -15.47
CA TRP A 90 2.96 15.15 -16.38
C TRP A 90 1.86 14.23 -15.86
N ALA A 91 0.62 14.69 -15.99
CA ALA A 91 -0.56 13.92 -15.62
C ALA A 91 -1.27 13.38 -16.86
N PHE A 92 -1.86 12.20 -16.72
CA PHE A 92 -2.83 11.72 -17.68
C PHE A 92 -4.08 12.59 -17.63
N THR A 93 -4.48 13.05 -18.81
CA THR A 93 -5.59 13.98 -19.04
C THR A 93 -6.28 13.59 -20.33
N ASP A 94 -7.59 13.81 -20.41
CA ASP A 94 -8.39 13.39 -21.56
C ASP A 94 -8.00 14.11 -22.86
N ASP A 95 -7.38 15.29 -22.73
CA ASP A 95 -6.88 16.11 -23.85
C ASP A 95 -5.44 15.79 -24.26
N ALA A 96 -4.82 14.76 -23.66
CA ALA A 96 -3.55 14.24 -24.14
C ALA A 96 -3.70 13.71 -25.58
N ASP A 97 -2.75 14.09 -26.44
CA ASP A 97 -2.77 13.80 -27.87
C ASP A 97 -1.39 13.32 -28.34
N PRO A 98 -1.23 12.00 -28.60
CA PRO A 98 -2.31 11.05 -28.92
C PRO A 98 -3.02 10.42 -27.73
N GLY A 99 -2.50 10.57 -26.50
CA GLY A 99 -3.14 10.21 -25.23
C GLY A 99 -3.38 8.72 -25.04
N TYR A 100 -2.46 7.87 -25.52
CA TYR A 100 -2.53 6.44 -25.26
C TYR A 100 -1.23 5.91 -24.64
N ILE A 101 -1.32 4.75 -24.03
CA ILE A 101 -0.20 3.91 -23.58
C ILE A 101 -0.50 2.46 -23.99
N PHE A 102 0.44 1.55 -23.74
CA PHE A 102 0.26 0.11 -23.94
C PHE A 102 0.12 -0.56 -22.58
N LEU A 103 -0.96 -1.31 -22.39
CA LEU A 103 -1.18 -2.15 -21.21
C LEU A 103 -1.00 -3.61 -21.59
N PRO A 104 -0.43 -4.46 -20.71
CA PRO A 104 -0.41 -5.89 -20.94
C PRO A 104 -1.83 -6.41 -21.20
N ASP A 105 -1.97 -7.30 -22.18
CA ASP A 105 -3.23 -8.00 -22.37
C ASP A 105 -3.54 -8.79 -21.09
N PRO A 106 -4.80 -8.82 -20.63
CA PRO A 106 -5.18 -9.62 -19.48
C PRO A 106 -4.98 -11.10 -19.85
N MET A 107 -3.80 -11.64 -19.53
CA MET A 107 -3.59 -13.08 -19.53
C MET A 107 -4.43 -13.64 -18.39
N TYR A 108 -5.64 -14.07 -18.74
CA TYR A 108 -6.50 -14.84 -17.84
C TYR A 108 -5.77 -16.16 -17.58
N TYR A 109 -4.93 -16.22 -16.54
CA TYR A 109 -4.49 -17.48 -15.95
C TYR A 109 -5.72 -18.08 -15.27
N GLN A 110 -6.56 -18.72 -16.08
CA GLN A 110 -7.71 -19.49 -15.64
C GLN A 110 -7.24 -20.86 -15.15
N ASP A 111 -6.34 -20.91 -14.18
CA ASP A 111 -6.15 -22.13 -13.40
C ASP A 111 -7.12 -22.07 -12.23
N ALA A 112 -8.35 -22.47 -12.55
CA ALA A 112 -9.21 -23.12 -11.58
C ALA A 112 -8.45 -24.35 -11.03
N ILE A 113 -7.72 -24.17 -9.93
CA ILE A 113 -7.57 -25.26 -8.97
C ILE A 113 -8.97 -25.42 -8.35
N ALA A 114 -9.82 -26.15 -9.08
CA ALA A 114 -10.84 -26.95 -8.47
C ALA A 114 -10.11 -27.84 -7.45
N ILE A 115 -10.21 -27.50 -6.17
CA ILE A 115 -9.93 -28.46 -5.09
C ILE A 115 -11.12 -29.44 -5.10
N THR A 116 -11.17 -30.30 -6.12
CA THR A 116 -11.78 -31.61 -5.98
C THR A 116 -10.85 -32.41 -5.10
N GLY A 117 -11.32 -32.68 -3.88
CA GLY A 117 -10.53 -33.38 -2.88
C GLY A 117 -10.10 -34.78 -3.35
N THR A 118 -8.86 -35.14 -3.03
CA THR A 118 -8.51 -36.53 -2.76
C THR A 118 -7.33 -36.59 -1.79
N LYS A 119 -7.46 -37.40 -0.74
CA LYS A 119 -6.38 -37.75 0.18
C LYS A 119 -5.28 -38.49 -0.60
N GLY A 120 -4.04 -38.02 -0.53
CA GLY A 120 -2.88 -38.69 -1.09
C GLY A 120 -1.63 -38.38 -0.26
N VAL A 121 -1.06 -39.42 0.31
CA VAL A 121 0.11 -39.44 1.19
C VAL A 121 1.36 -39.12 0.36
N GLY A 122 2.13 -38.10 0.74
CA GLY A 122 3.39 -37.78 0.06
C GLY A 122 4.14 -36.67 0.78
N VAL A 123 5.38 -36.96 1.19
CA VAL A 123 6.28 -36.04 1.89
C VAL A 123 6.61 -34.86 0.96
N VAL A 124 6.04 -33.69 1.24
CA VAL A 124 6.39 -32.43 0.57
C VAL A 124 7.46 -31.74 1.41
N SER A 125 8.68 -31.69 0.90
CA SER A 125 9.71 -30.78 1.39
C SER A 125 9.13 -29.37 1.40
N ALA A 126 9.15 -28.71 2.55
CA ALA A 126 8.64 -27.35 2.70
C ALA A 126 9.33 -26.44 1.67
N PRO A 127 8.58 -25.68 0.85
CA PRO A 127 9.19 -24.73 -0.07
C PRO A 127 10.04 -23.75 0.74
N GLY A 128 11.24 -23.42 0.26
CA GLY A 128 12.07 -22.40 0.89
C GLY A 128 11.30 -21.09 0.93
N TYR A 129 10.82 -20.71 2.11
CA TYR A 129 10.10 -19.46 2.33
C TYR A 129 11.15 -18.34 2.43
N SER A 130 11.19 -17.45 1.44
CA SER A 130 12.00 -16.23 1.48
C SER A 130 11.22 -15.08 2.12
N ASP A 131 11.92 -14.20 2.84
CA ASP A 131 11.35 -12.98 3.46
C ASP A 131 10.58 -12.10 2.45
N GLN A 132 10.92 -12.20 1.17
CA GLN A 132 10.32 -11.45 0.07
C GLN A 132 8.82 -11.74 -0.08
N ASN A 133 8.41 -13.01 0.08
CA ASN A 133 6.99 -13.40 0.02
C ASN A 133 6.16 -12.78 1.16
N ALA A 134 6.78 -12.55 2.33
CA ALA A 134 6.07 -11.97 3.47
C ALA A 134 5.89 -10.44 3.32
N TYR A 135 6.87 -9.76 2.71
CA TYR A 135 6.72 -8.34 2.34
C TYR A 135 5.71 -8.15 1.22
N ASP A 136 5.60 -9.08 0.27
CA ASP A 136 4.54 -9.06 -0.73
C ASP A 136 3.16 -9.21 -0.09
N VAL A 137 3.02 -10.03 0.97
CA VAL A 137 1.76 -10.15 1.72
C VAL A 137 1.41 -8.83 2.44
N ILE A 138 2.39 -8.16 3.06
CA ILE A 138 2.18 -6.86 3.69
C ILE A 138 1.79 -5.81 2.65
N SER A 139 2.48 -5.79 1.50
CA SER A 139 2.20 -4.86 0.40
C SER A 139 0.81 -5.13 -0.20
N LYS A 140 0.48 -6.40 -0.47
CA LYS A 140 -0.86 -6.83 -0.91
C LYS A 140 -1.96 -6.47 0.09
N ALA A 141 -1.73 -6.61 1.40
CA ALA A 141 -2.69 -6.21 2.42
C ALA A 141 -2.97 -4.69 2.42
N LEU A 142 -2.02 -3.89 1.93
CA LEU A 142 -2.15 -2.44 1.76
C LEU A 142 -2.68 -2.05 0.36
N ASP A 143 -2.44 -2.89 -0.66
CA ASP A 143 -2.73 -2.59 -2.06
C ASP A 143 -4.03 -3.20 -2.60
N VAL A 144 -4.49 -4.36 -2.11
CA VAL A 144 -5.42 -5.22 -2.87
C VAL A 144 -6.88 -4.74 -2.92
N TYR A 145 -7.30 -3.76 -2.13
CA TYR A 145 -8.61 -3.13 -2.35
C TYR A 145 -8.54 -1.68 -1.93
N GLY A 146 -8.37 -0.82 -2.92
CA GLY A 146 -8.45 0.62 -2.78
C GLY A 146 -9.70 1.06 -2.05
N ILE A 147 -9.58 2.20 -1.35
CA ILE A 147 -10.69 2.88 -0.67
C ILE A 147 -11.88 3.12 -1.63
N ALA A 148 -11.63 3.10 -2.94
CA ALA A 148 -12.63 3.19 -4.01
C ALA A 148 -13.73 2.11 -3.97
N ASP A 149 -13.42 0.86 -3.59
CA ASP A 149 -14.42 -0.24 -3.53
C ASP A 149 -15.12 -0.37 -2.16
N MET A 150 -14.72 0.42 -1.16
CA MET A 150 -15.49 0.64 0.07
C MET A 150 -16.62 1.66 -0.18
N GLY A 151 -17.38 1.42 -1.25
CA GLY A 151 -18.42 2.30 -1.77
C GLY A 151 -19.32 2.87 -0.67
N ILE A 152 -19.39 4.21 -0.63
CA ILE A 152 -20.49 5.08 -0.18
C ILE A 152 -20.95 4.94 1.30
N SER A 153 -20.59 3.88 2.03
CA SER A 153 -20.95 3.66 3.45
C SER A 153 -19.90 4.17 4.45
N MET A 154 -18.87 4.87 3.96
CA MET A 154 -17.84 5.55 4.76
C MET A 154 -17.93 7.08 4.64
N SER A 155 -19.15 7.62 4.56
CA SER A 155 -19.45 9.07 4.48
C SER A 155 -18.92 9.92 5.65
N GLU A 156 -18.29 9.32 6.65
CA GLU A 156 -17.84 10.00 7.88
C GLU A 156 -16.34 10.05 8.06
N ILE A 157 -15.53 9.43 7.20
CA ILE A 157 -14.08 9.71 7.23
C ILE A 157 -13.93 11.07 6.55
N PRO A 158 -13.65 12.15 7.30
CA PRO A 158 -13.45 13.42 6.65
C PRO A 158 -12.14 13.23 5.90
N LEU A 159 -12.17 13.30 4.57
CA LEU A 159 -10.97 13.50 3.76
C LEU A 159 -10.07 14.59 4.38
N GLY A 160 -10.68 15.59 5.04
CA GLY A 160 -10.02 16.56 5.90
C GLY A 160 -9.15 15.97 7.01
N ALA A 161 -9.56 14.94 7.75
CA ALA A 161 -8.73 14.33 8.79
C ALA A 161 -7.53 13.56 8.22
N LEU A 162 -7.70 12.91 7.07
CA LEU A 162 -6.58 12.28 6.35
C LEU A 162 -5.61 13.36 5.85
N ALA A 163 -6.12 14.38 5.16
CA ALA A 163 -5.33 15.49 4.64
C ALA A 163 -4.62 16.28 5.75
N GLU A 164 -5.30 16.60 6.85
CA GLU A 164 -4.74 17.29 8.02
C GLU A 164 -3.67 16.47 8.75
N GLY A 165 -3.78 15.14 8.74
CA GLY A 165 -2.76 14.23 9.25
C GLY A 165 -1.58 14.03 8.29
N GLY A 166 -1.56 14.74 7.14
CA GLY A 166 -0.56 14.57 6.09
C GLY A 166 -0.67 13.24 5.34
N MET A 167 -1.86 12.63 5.33
CA MET A 167 -2.14 11.38 4.63
C MET A 167 -3.05 11.67 3.43
N ILE A 168 -2.50 11.57 2.23
CA ILE A 168 -3.29 11.84 1.01
C ILE A 168 -4.07 10.57 0.65
N ALA A 169 -5.40 10.67 0.63
CA ALA A 169 -6.27 9.60 0.20
C ALA A 169 -6.29 9.53 -1.35
N VAL A 170 -5.31 8.85 -1.94
CA VAL A 170 -5.26 8.56 -3.38
C VAL A 170 -5.34 7.06 -3.57
N GLY A 171 -6.54 6.51 -3.66
CA GLY A 171 -6.79 5.20 -4.28
C GLY A 171 -6.31 3.94 -3.57
N THR A 172 -5.23 3.93 -2.79
CA THR A 172 -4.68 2.74 -2.10
C THR A 172 -4.00 3.14 -0.79
N LEU A 173 -3.93 2.24 0.21
CA LEU A 173 -3.22 2.58 1.47
C LEU A 173 -1.74 2.93 1.21
N ALA A 174 -1.17 2.53 0.06
CA ALA A 174 0.15 2.95 -0.39
C ALA A 174 0.33 4.48 -0.46
N THR A 175 -0.75 5.27 -0.59
CA THR A 175 -0.67 6.74 -0.63
C THR A 175 -0.90 7.43 0.71
N LEU A 176 -1.05 6.68 1.82
CA LEU A 176 -0.95 7.24 3.18
C LEU A 176 0.45 7.84 3.48
N VAL A 177 1.34 7.82 2.49
CA VAL A 177 2.67 8.43 2.43
C VAL A 177 2.74 9.60 1.41
N GLY A 178 1.66 10.36 1.22
CA GLY A 178 1.68 11.54 0.33
C GLY A 178 2.55 12.72 0.85
N PRO A 179 3.18 13.52 -0.03
CA PRO A 179 4.09 14.59 0.37
C PRO A 179 3.40 15.94 0.73
N PHE A 180 3.80 16.44 1.90
CA PHE A 180 3.79 17.76 2.57
C PHE A 180 3.02 19.00 2.02
N VAL A 181 2.27 19.63 2.94
CA VAL A 181 1.92 21.08 2.93
C VAL A 181 2.89 21.83 3.85
N ALA A 182 3.50 22.90 3.36
CA ALA A 182 4.60 23.64 3.98
C ALA A 182 4.19 24.44 5.24
N LEU A 183 4.49 23.88 6.41
CA LEU A 183 4.73 24.56 7.69
C LEU A 183 6.03 23.94 8.26
N GLY A 184 6.79 24.65 9.10
CA GLY A 184 8.21 24.31 9.41
C GLY A 184 8.52 22.82 9.57
N ALA A 185 9.54 22.32 8.85
CA ALA A 185 9.83 20.89 8.66
C ALA A 185 9.76 20.02 9.95
N PRO A 186 10.31 20.46 11.11
CA PRO A 186 10.26 19.63 12.32
C PRO A 186 8.86 19.46 12.92
N TYR A 187 8.00 20.50 12.85
CA TYR A 187 6.62 20.43 13.35
C TYR A 187 5.80 19.46 12.50
N ASN A 188 5.97 19.54 11.18
CA ASN A 188 5.32 18.64 10.23
C ASN A 188 5.78 17.18 10.40
N ASP A 189 7.08 16.94 10.60
CA ASP A 189 7.61 15.59 10.81
C ASP A 189 7.06 14.96 12.09
N ALA A 190 6.98 15.73 13.18
CA ALA A 190 6.41 15.27 14.44
C ALA A 190 4.91 14.99 14.33
N LEU A 191 4.15 15.86 13.65
CA LEU A 191 2.71 15.65 13.40
C LEU A 191 2.48 14.42 12.51
N GLN A 192 3.30 14.24 11.46
CA GLN A 192 3.22 13.10 10.56
C GLN A 192 3.55 11.80 11.31
N TYR A 193 4.63 11.79 12.10
CA TYR A 193 4.99 10.65 12.92
C TYR A 193 3.85 10.24 13.86
N LYS A 194 3.21 11.21 14.54
CA LYS A 194 2.07 10.93 15.41
C LYS A 194 0.84 10.43 14.64
N SER A 195 0.50 11.08 13.53
CA SER A 195 -0.63 10.68 12.68
C SER A 195 -0.48 9.23 12.20
N ARG A 196 0.71 8.88 11.70
CA ARG A 196 1.07 7.53 11.29
C ARG A 196 1.01 6.55 12.45
N ARG A 197 1.55 6.91 13.61
CA ARG A 197 1.52 6.05 14.80
C ARG A 197 0.09 5.74 15.25
N HIS A 198 -0.81 6.73 15.25
CA HIS A 198 -2.22 6.54 15.60
C HIS A 198 -2.93 5.63 14.60
N PHE A 199 -2.76 5.89 13.29
CA PHE A 199 -3.37 5.08 12.25
C PHE A 199 -2.79 3.65 12.21
N PHE A 200 -1.48 3.52 12.02
CA PHE A 200 -0.84 2.21 11.81
C PHE A 200 -0.79 1.37 13.08
N GLY A 201 -0.70 1.99 14.26
CA GLY A 201 -0.79 1.26 15.52
C GLY A 201 -2.13 0.53 15.65
N ALA A 202 -3.23 1.25 15.45
CA ALA A 202 -4.58 0.70 15.45
C ALA A 202 -4.80 -0.33 14.32
N PHE A 203 -4.33 -0.02 13.12
CA PHE A 203 -4.37 -0.93 11.98
C PHE A 203 -3.67 -2.25 12.30
N CYS A 204 -2.41 -2.22 12.73
CA CYS A 204 -1.62 -3.44 12.96
C CYS A 204 -2.22 -4.31 14.06
N SER A 205 -2.64 -3.73 15.18
CA SER A 205 -3.25 -4.47 16.29
C SER A 205 -4.51 -5.21 15.85
N SER A 206 -5.42 -4.52 15.16
CA SER A 206 -6.66 -5.13 14.69
C SER A 206 -6.45 -6.09 13.51
N PHE A 207 -5.50 -5.79 12.63
CA PHE A 207 -5.15 -6.60 11.47
C PHE A 207 -4.61 -7.96 11.86
N VAL A 208 -3.60 -8.03 12.73
CA VAL A 208 -2.99 -9.30 13.11
C VAL A 208 -4.01 -10.19 13.80
N MET A 209 -4.79 -9.65 14.72
CA MET A 209 -5.82 -10.42 15.43
C MET A 209 -6.90 -10.93 14.47
N GLN A 210 -7.38 -10.09 13.55
CA GLN A 210 -8.37 -10.52 12.56
C GLN A 210 -7.78 -11.52 11.53
N ALA A 211 -6.50 -11.39 11.18
CA ALA A 211 -5.78 -12.32 10.32
C ALA A 211 -5.62 -13.71 10.95
N ASP A 212 -5.51 -13.80 12.28
CA ASP A 212 -5.52 -15.08 13.00
C ASP A 212 -6.91 -15.72 13.11
N GLY A 213 -7.93 -15.12 12.51
CA GLY A 213 -9.28 -15.66 12.44
C GLY A 213 -10.20 -15.28 13.60
N TRP A 214 -9.82 -14.31 14.45
CA TRP A 214 -10.71 -13.80 15.49
C TRP A 214 -11.94 -13.11 14.89
N SER A 215 -13.09 -13.23 15.57
CA SER A 215 -14.30 -12.52 15.14
C SER A 215 -14.13 -11.01 15.28
N SER A 216 -14.76 -10.22 14.40
CA SER A 216 -14.67 -8.76 14.48
C SER A 216 -15.24 -8.19 15.78
N ALA A 217 -16.20 -8.89 16.41
CA ALA A 217 -16.69 -8.54 17.75
C ALA A 217 -15.56 -8.66 18.78
N THR A 218 -14.89 -9.81 18.83
CA THR A 218 -13.78 -10.01 19.77
C THR A 218 -12.62 -9.05 19.52
N VAL A 219 -12.28 -8.77 18.26
CA VAL A 219 -11.25 -7.76 17.94
C VAL A 219 -11.69 -6.37 18.44
N SER A 220 -12.98 -6.03 18.38
CA SER A 220 -13.51 -4.77 18.90
C SER A 220 -13.49 -4.70 20.43
N ASP A 221 -13.68 -5.83 21.12
CA ASP A 221 -13.58 -5.90 22.58
C ASP A 221 -12.14 -5.68 23.05
N PHE A 222 -11.16 -6.20 22.31
CA PHE A 222 -9.73 -6.01 22.62
C PHE A 222 -9.24 -4.61 22.25
N TYR A 223 -9.75 -4.07 21.14
CA TYR A 223 -9.36 -2.79 20.57
C TYR A 223 -10.61 -1.94 20.29
N PRO A 224 -11.25 -1.41 21.33
CA PRO A 224 -12.43 -0.58 21.16
C PRO A 224 -12.04 0.74 20.46
N PRO A 225 -12.90 1.26 19.57
CA PRO A 225 -12.73 2.61 19.06
C PRO A 225 -12.57 3.61 20.21
N LEU A 226 -11.67 4.57 20.04
CA LEU A 226 -11.51 5.67 20.97
C LEU A 226 -12.77 6.53 20.99
N ALA A 227 -13.45 6.51 22.14
CA ALA A 227 -14.63 7.35 22.41
C ALA A 227 -14.23 8.83 22.54
N TYR A 228 -13.05 9.09 23.11
CA TYR A 228 -12.53 10.44 23.33
C TYR A 228 -11.19 10.65 22.62
N PRO A 229 -10.86 11.92 22.26
CA PRO A 229 -9.58 12.23 21.68
C PRO A 229 -8.42 11.85 22.61
N PRO A 230 -7.34 11.23 22.10
CA PRO A 230 -6.17 10.92 22.93
C PRO A 230 -5.59 12.20 23.53
N LEU A 231 -5.11 12.13 24.77
CA LEU A 231 -4.39 13.24 25.38
C LEU A 231 -3.07 13.45 24.64
N ASP A 232 -2.96 14.58 23.96
CA ASP A 232 -1.74 15.00 23.29
C ASP A 232 -1.39 16.43 23.73
N ASN A 233 -0.23 16.59 24.37
CA ASN A 233 0.24 17.90 24.84
C ASN A 233 1.02 18.66 23.76
N VAL A 234 1.45 17.98 22.70
CA VAL A 234 2.26 18.56 21.62
C VAL A 234 1.36 19.14 20.53
N PHE A 235 0.27 18.43 20.19
CA PHE A 235 -0.72 18.86 19.19
C PHE A 235 -2.15 18.77 19.74
N PRO A 236 -2.51 19.57 20.75
CA PRO A 236 -3.85 19.54 21.36
C PRO A 236 -4.97 19.79 20.34
N GLU A 237 -4.72 20.61 19.33
CA GLU A 237 -5.63 20.92 18.23
C GLU A 237 -5.86 19.74 17.26
N LYS A 238 -4.95 18.75 17.24
CA LYS A 238 -5.04 17.57 16.36
C LYS A 238 -5.56 16.31 17.04
N ARG A 239 -5.95 16.38 18.32
CA ARG A 239 -6.42 15.19 19.07
C ARG A 239 -7.61 14.52 18.41
N GLU A 240 -8.59 15.29 17.91
CA GLU A 240 -9.76 14.72 17.23
C GLU A 240 -9.36 14.02 15.92
N THR A 241 -8.42 14.59 15.18
CA THR A 241 -7.82 13.96 13.99
C THR A 241 -7.15 12.63 14.35
N PHE A 242 -6.36 12.58 15.42
CA PHE A 242 -5.74 11.33 15.89
C PHE A 242 -6.75 10.27 16.31
N ARG A 243 -7.86 10.66 16.94
CA ARG A 243 -8.98 9.76 17.28
C ARG A 243 -9.59 9.13 16.03
N LYS A 244 -9.90 9.97 15.03
CA LYS A 244 -10.47 9.54 13.75
C LYS A 244 -9.52 8.60 13.00
N LEU A 245 -8.23 8.95 12.94
CA LEU A 245 -7.20 8.13 12.33
C LEU A 245 -7.05 6.77 13.02
N HIS A 246 -7.03 6.74 14.36
CA HIS A 246 -7.00 5.51 15.12
C HIS A 246 -8.22 4.63 14.80
N ASN A 247 -9.43 5.18 14.92
CA ASN A 247 -10.67 4.42 14.72
C ASN A 247 -10.79 3.91 13.27
N PHE A 248 -10.31 4.70 12.31
CA PHE A 248 -10.21 4.28 10.92
C PHE A 248 -9.20 3.15 10.74
N GLY A 249 -8.02 3.25 11.37
CA GLY A 249 -7.02 2.19 11.40
C GLY A 249 -7.59 0.87 11.93
N LEU A 250 -8.33 0.88 13.05
CA LEU A 250 -9.00 -0.31 13.59
C LEU A 250 -9.95 -0.96 12.57
N ARG A 251 -10.77 -0.15 11.89
CA ARG A 251 -11.75 -0.65 10.91
C ARG A 251 -11.05 -1.26 9.70
N LEU A 252 -10.02 -0.59 9.18
CA LEU A 252 -9.25 -1.09 8.04
C LEU A 252 -8.45 -2.34 8.37
N GLY A 253 -7.81 -2.39 9.54
CA GLY A 253 -7.05 -3.56 9.96
C GLY A 253 -7.95 -4.79 10.03
N ARG A 254 -9.14 -4.67 10.61
CA ARG A 254 -10.15 -5.76 10.57
C ARG A 254 -10.53 -6.14 9.14
N LEU A 255 -10.88 -5.16 8.31
CA LEU A 255 -11.30 -5.47 6.95
C LEU A 255 -10.22 -6.24 6.18
N GLN A 256 -8.97 -5.76 6.24
CA GLN A 256 -7.87 -6.41 5.51
C GLN A 256 -7.44 -7.74 6.13
N GLY A 257 -7.39 -7.84 7.46
CA GLY A 257 -7.00 -9.08 8.14
C GLY A 257 -7.96 -10.24 7.81
N SER A 258 -9.26 -9.95 7.67
CA SER A 258 -10.26 -10.97 7.33
C SER A 258 -10.16 -11.49 5.89
N ARG A 259 -9.51 -10.73 4.99
CA ARG A 259 -9.38 -11.06 3.56
C ARG A 259 -8.18 -11.93 3.22
N LEU A 260 -7.22 -12.11 4.15
CA LEU A 260 -6.06 -12.96 3.88
C LEU A 260 -6.48 -14.42 3.67
N ASN A 261 -5.96 -15.04 2.62
CA ASN A 261 -6.09 -16.49 2.41
C ASN A 261 -5.18 -17.26 3.39
N THR A 262 -5.33 -18.58 3.45
CA THR A 262 -4.59 -19.45 4.37
C THR A 262 -3.07 -19.38 4.18
N VAL A 263 -2.59 -19.25 2.93
CA VAL A 263 -1.16 -19.18 2.60
C VAL A 263 -0.58 -17.87 3.11
N ASP A 264 -1.24 -16.76 2.84
CA ASP A 264 -0.80 -15.41 3.25
C ASP A 264 -0.80 -15.26 4.77
N LYS A 265 -1.83 -15.81 5.45
CA LYS A 265 -1.87 -15.87 6.92
C LYS A 265 -0.66 -16.61 7.48
N LYS A 266 -0.36 -17.80 6.95
CA LYS A 266 0.79 -18.60 7.41
C LYS A 266 2.09 -17.83 7.21
N SER A 267 2.29 -17.22 6.04
CA SER A 267 3.48 -16.43 5.72
C SER A 267 3.63 -15.22 6.65
N LEU A 268 2.53 -14.49 6.91
CA LEU A 268 2.49 -13.37 7.85
C LEU A 268 2.91 -13.82 9.26
N PHE A 269 2.31 -14.88 9.80
CA PHE A 269 2.64 -15.32 11.16
C PHE A 269 4.03 -15.95 11.28
N LEU A 270 4.54 -16.59 10.24
CA LEU A 270 5.94 -17.02 10.20
C LEU A 270 6.88 -15.82 10.28
N LEU A 271 6.62 -14.77 9.51
CA LEU A 271 7.40 -13.53 9.55
C LEU A 271 7.33 -12.89 10.94
N LEU A 272 6.14 -12.68 11.48
CA LEU A 272 5.96 -11.98 12.76
C LEU A 272 6.58 -12.77 13.92
N ARG A 273 6.39 -14.10 13.95
CA ARG A 273 7.01 -14.96 14.98
C ARG A 273 8.52 -15.07 14.84
N GLY A 274 9.04 -15.05 13.61
CA GLY A 274 10.48 -15.01 13.34
C GLY A 274 11.17 -13.73 13.83
N ARG A 275 10.42 -12.70 14.24
CA ARG A 275 10.93 -11.45 14.83
C ARG A 275 10.80 -11.39 16.34
N LEU A 276 10.21 -12.40 16.98
CA LEU A 276 10.17 -12.50 18.44
C LEU A 276 11.58 -12.75 18.99
N SER A 277 11.89 -12.20 20.16
CA SER A 277 13.10 -12.60 20.88
C SER A 277 13.00 -14.06 21.35
N ASP A 278 14.12 -14.68 21.72
CA ASP A 278 14.12 -16.04 22.31
C ASP A 278 13.34 -16.09 23.64
N ALA A 279 13.33 -15.00 24.39
CA ALA A 279 12.55 -14.89 25.62
C ALA A 279 11.05 -14.84 25.31
N ASP A 280 10.65 -14.00 24.35
CA ASP A 280 9.25 -13.89 23.90
C ASP A 280 8.77 -15.22 23.30
N SER A 281 9.56 -15.83 22.42
CA SER A 281 9.21 -17.10 21.78
C SER A 281 8.94 -18.21 22.81
N ARG A 282 9.67 -18.23 23.92
CA ARG A 282 9.42 -19.15 25.04
C ARG A 282 8.17 -18.78 25.83
N TYR A 283 7.96 -17.50 26.11
CA TYR A 283 6.80 -17.01 26.86
C TYR A 283 5.46 -17.25 26.13
N TRP A 284 5.48 -17.09 24.80
CA TRP A 284 4.34 -17.24 23.89
C TRP A 284 4.23 -18.65 23.29
N ASN A 285 4.89 -19.66 23.86
CA ASN A 285 4.71 -21.05 23.46
C ASN A 285 3.43 -21.67 24.05
N GLY A 286 2.98 -22.78 23.47
CA GLY A 286 1.80 -23.55 23.90
C GLY A 286 0.55 -23.31 23.05
N ASP A 287 -0.56 -23.94 23.44
CA ASP A 287 -1.84 -23.76 22.76
C ASP A 287 -2.44 -22.41 23.13
N ALA A 288 -2.60 -21.53 22.13
CA ALA A 288 -3.23 -20.23 22.30
C ALA A 288 -4.65 -20.32 22.86
N LYS A 289 -5.36 -21.46 22.71
CA LYS A 289 -6.70 -21.66 23.30
C LYS A 289 -6.68 -21.60 24.82
N GLU A 290 -5.62 -22.13 25.45
CA GLU A 290 -5.46 -22.21 26.91
C GLU A 290 -5.01 -20.88 27.53
N TRP A 291 -4.58 -19.91 26.71
CA TRP A 291 -4.14 -18.63 27.21
C TRP A 291 -5.30 -17.82 27.81
N SER A 292 -5.01 -17.14 28.92
CA SER A 292 -5.90 -16.13 29.49
C SER A 292 -6.17 -15.01 28.47
N VAL A 293 -7.30 -14.32 28.62
CA VAL A 293 -7.67 -13.19 27.75
C VAL A 293 -6.56 -12.14 27.72
N ARG A 294 -5.98 -11.82 28.88
CA ARG A 294 -4.85 -10.89 28.99
C ARG A 294 -3.63 -11.38 28.23
N LYS A 295 -3.25 -12.66 28.40
CA LYS A 295 -2.10 -13.25 27.68
C LYS A 295 -2.31 -13.19 26.16
N LYS A 296 -3.52 -13.50 25.67
CA LYS A 296 -3.86 -13.34 24.24
C LYS A 296 -3.69 -11.90 23.77
N LYS A 297 -4.16 -10.92 24.56
CA LYS A 297 -4.06 -9.50 24.20
C LYS A 297 -2.61 -9.08 24.09
N ASP A 298 -1.82 -9.38 25.12
CA ASP A 298 -0.41 -9.00 25.18
C ASP A 298 0.39 -9.63 24.03
N TYR A 299 0.03 -10.85 23.60
CA TYR A 299 0.60 -11.49 22.41
C TYR A 299 0.31 -10.73 21.12
N TYR A 300 -0.96 -10.41 20.85
CA TYR A 300 -1.34 -9.69 19.63
C TYR A 300 -0.86 -8.23 19.64
N ASP A 301 -0.76 -7.60 20.80
CA ASP A 301 -0.11 -6.29 20.96
C ASP A 301 1.35 -6.35 20.53
N LEU A 302 2.08 -7.39 20.95
CA LEU A 302 3.47 -7.59 20.55
C LEU A 302 3.60 -7.84 19.04
N LEU A 303 2.79 -8.73 18.47
CA LEU A 303 2.81 -8.98 17.02
C LEU A 303 2.42 -7.74 16.22
N GLY A 304 1.43 -6.98 16.68
CA GLY A 304 1.02 -5.70 16.09
C GLY A 304 2.16 -4.67 16.14
N ALA A 305 2.91 -4.61 17.24
CA ALA A 305 4.07 -3.73 17.37
C ALA A 305 5.22 -4.13 16.43
N ILE A 306 5.45 -5.44 16.25
CA ILE A 306 6.41 -5.96 15.26
C ILE A 306 5.99 -5.57 13.85
N LEU A 307 4.72 -5.77 13.48
CA LEU A 307 4.21 -5.37 12.17
C LEU A 307 4.33 -3.86 11.94
N LEU A 308 3.97 -3.05 12.93
CA LEU A 308 4.12 -1.60 12.88
C LEU A 308 5.57 -1.20 12.62
N LYS A 309 6.51 -1.81 13.33
CA LYS A 309 7.95 -1.57 13.14
C LYS A 309 8.39 -1.91 11.71
N LEU A 310 7.99 -3.07 11.18
CA LEU A 310 8.29 -3.47 9.81
C LEU A 310 7.75 -2.48 8.78
N MET A 311 6.52 -1.99 8.98
CA MET A 311 5.90 -1.00 8.09
C MET A 311 6.62 0.35 8.13
N LEU A 312 7.00 0.83 9.32
CA LEU A 312 7.67 2.12 9.47
C LEU A 312 9.16 2.09 9.07
N GLU A 313 9.87 0.99 9.30
CA GLU A 313 11.27 0.84 8.92
C GLU A 313 11.47 0.70 7.41
N ASN A 314 10.53 0.04 6.71
CA ASN A 314 10.57 -0.04 5.26
C ASN A 314 10.39 1.33 4.60
N ASP A 315 9.54 2.20 5.17
CA ASP A 315 9.38 3.58 4.69
C ASP A 315 10.68 4.40 4.81
N LEU A 316 11.45 4.19 5.88
CA LEU A 316 12.74 4.86 6.07
C LEU A 316 13.80 4.40 5.06
N LYS A 317 13.79 3.11 4.67
CA LYS A 317 14.71 2.58 3.66
C LYS A 317 14.41 3.09 2.25
N ILE A 318 13.14 3.37 1.95
CA ILE A 318 12.72 3.95 0.66
C ILE A 318 13.15 5.42 0.57
N LYS A 319 13.13 6.17 1.68
CA LYS A 319 13.54 7.59 1.71
C LYS A 319 15.05 7.85 1.65
N LEU A 320 15.87 6.83 1.95
CA LEU A 320 17.34 6.94 1.97
C LEU A 320 18.02 6.41 0.69
N ARG A 321 17.25 6.01 -0.31
CA ARG A 321 17.71 5.63 -1.65
C ARG A 321 17.30 6.68 -2.67
#